data_AF-A0A6A5BZR7-F1
#
_entry.id   AF-A0A6A5BZR7-F1
#
_cell.length_a   1.000
_cell.length_b   1.000
_cell.length_c   1.000
_cell.angle_alpha   90.00
_cell.angle_beta   90.00
_cell.angle_gamma   90.00
#
_symmetry.space_group_name_H-M   'P 1'
#
loop_
_entity.id
_entity.type
_entity.pdbx_description
1 polymer ?
#
loop_
_entity_poly.entity_id
_entity_poly.type
_entity_poly.pdbx_seq_one_letter_code
_entity_poly.pdbx_strand_id
1 'polypeptide(L)'
;MLATSFTRVPADFYEKDCETLAKELIGKVLVHVVNQKRVSGVIVEVEAYLGDEDKASHSYLGKQSQKNKSMYLPAGHVYIYKSFRGQNDCFNITSAKKEGIGAGVLIRALEPDLESFDLMKQNRLDMNPSLKADNISKYNVSAGPARLCHALKLSREEHDGIDMKHSEEIFLEELISSTSHVDNHHLHGHSEDGNAIATKQQYCGSYKISACPRINIDYAEEWKDKPLRFCWLDRKAYLSCQVPTAFKNNWFYYP
;
A
#
# COMPACT_ATOMS: atom_id res chain seq x y z
N MET A 1 -3.30 -27.79 -7.65
CA MET A 1 -3.20 -26.33 -7.45
C MET A 1 -2.45 -26.08 -6.15
N LEU A 2 -1.31 -25.40 -6.18
CA LEU A 2 -0.61 -25.02 -4.94
C LEU A 2 -1.38 -23.86 -4.32
N ALA A 3 -1.98 -24.07 -3.14
CA ALA A 3 -2.61 -22.99 -2.40
C ALA A 3 -1.56 -21.92 -2.06
N THR A 4 -1.83 -20.69 -2.45
CA THR A 4 -1.09 -19.52 -1.98
C THR A 4 -1.49 -19.30 -0.53
N SER A 5 -0.55 -19.42 0.39
CA SER A 5 -0.78 -19.22 1.82
C SER A 5 -0.18 -17.89 2.25
N PHE A 6 -0.94 -17.14 3.03
CA PHE A 6 -0.53 -15.86 3.60
C PHE A 6 -0.35 -16.02 5.10
N THR A 7 0.56 -15.23 5.68
CA THR A 7 0.69 -15.08 7.13
C THR A 7 0.61 -13.61 7.49
N ARG A 8 0.02 -13.31 8.64
CA ARG A 8 0.07 -11.97 9.21
C ARG A 8 1.53 -11.59 9.46
N VAL A 9 1.90 -10.34 9.16
CA VAL A 9 3.23 -9.84 9.50
C VAL A 9 3.37 -9.76 11.04
N PRO A 10 4.57 -9.99 11.60
CA PRO A 10 4.77 -9.92 13.04
C PRO A 10 4.62 -8.48 13.56
N ALA A 11 4.29 -8.32 14.85
CA ALA A 11 4.00 -7.02 15.45
C ALA A 11 5.18 -6.03 15.39
N ASP A 12 6.42 -6.54 15.47
CA ASP A 12 7.65 -5.78 15.37
C ASP A 12 8.00 -5.36 13.93
N PHE A 13 7.28 -5.87 12.92
CA PHE A 13 7.44 -5.47 11.52
C PHE A 13 7.32 -3.95 11.34
N TYR A 14 6.39 -3.33 12.04
CA TYR A 14 6.10 -1.90 11.91
C TYR A 14 7.17 -1.01 12.57
N GLU A 15 7.93 -1.55 13.52
CA GLU A 15 8.89 -0.81 14.35
C GLU A 15 10.21 -0.57 13.60
N LYS A 16 10.19 0.36 12.64
CA LYS A 16 11.36 0.73 11.81
C LYS A 16 11.40 2.24 11.57
N ASP A 17 12.50 2.75 11.03
CA ASP A 17 12.47 4.12 10.50
C ASP A 17 11.47 4.20 9.32
N CYS A 18 10.90 5.39 9.10
CA CYS A 18 9.79 5.58 8.18
C CYS A 18 10.13 5.19 6.73
N GLU A 19 11.36 5.45 6.29
CA GLU A 19 11.79 5.08 4.94
C GLU A 19 11.98 3.57 4.78
N THR A 20 12.58 2.91 5.77
CA THR A 20 12.72 1.45 5.76
C THR A 20 11.37 0.77 5.78
N LEU A 21 10.43 1.22 6.64
CA LEU A 21 9.07 0.69 6.63
C LEU A 21 8.40 0.89 5.26
N ALA A 22 8.56 2.07 4.65
CA ALA A 22 7.98 2.34 3.34
C ALA A 22 8.50 1.38 2.26
N LYS A 23 9.80 1.09 2.26
CA LYS A 23 10.40 0.11 1.33
C LYS A 23 9.86 -1.30 1.59
N GLU A 24 9.77 -1.71 2.85
CA GLU A 24 9.30 -3.04 3.26
C GLU A 24 7.81 -3.29 3.07
N LEU A 25 7.01 -2.23 3.02
CA LEU A 25 5.59 -2.33 2.73
C LEU A 25 5.34 -2.74 1.28
N ILE A 26 6.26 -2.43 0.35
CA ILE A 26 6.14 -2.88 -1.04
C ILE A 26 6.15 -4.41 -1.06
N GLY A 27 5.14 -5.00 -1.72
CA GLY A 27 4.97 -6.45 -1.80
C GLY A 27 4.16 -7.07 -0.66
N LYS A 28 3.93 -6.36 0.45
CA LYS A 28 2.99 -6.82 1.50
C LYS A 28 1.54 -6.70 1.02
N VAL A 29 0.67 -7.49 1.61
CA VAL A 29 -0.76 -7.49 1.30
C VAL A 29 -1.49 -6.68 2.36
N LEU A 30 -2.15 -5.61 1.95
CA LEU A 30 -3.09 -4.90 2.80
C LEU A 30 -4.45 -5.59 2.74
N VAL A 31 -4.98 -5.93 3.90
CA VAL A 31 -6.26 -6.63 4.04
C VAL A 31 -7.24 -5.76 4.82
N HIS A 32 -8.47 -5.69 4.32
CA HIS A 32 -9.62 -5.21 5.07
C HIS A 32 -10.76 -6.25 5.01
N VAL A 33 -11.23 -6.72 6.17
CA VAL A 33 -12.34 -7.66 6.28
C VAL A 33 -13.65 -6.90 6.49
N VAL A 34 -14.49 -6.84 5.46
CA VAL A 34 -15.77 -6.13 5.48
C VAL A 34 -16.91 -7.15 5.43
N ASN A 35 -17.78 -7.20 6.45
CA ASN A 35 -18.90 -8.15 6.51
C ASN A 35 -18.45 -9.61 6.27
N GLN A 36 -17.36 -10.04 6.92
CA GLN A 36 -16.73 -11.36 6.76
C GLN A 36 -16.16 -11.65 5.36
N LYS A 37 -16.10 -10.64 4.47
CA LYS A 37 -15.47 -10.74 3.16
C LYS A 37 -14.12 -10.05 3.18
N ARG A 38 -13.12 -10.75 2.68
CA ARG A 38 -11.77 -10.20 2.49
C ARG A 38 -11.75 -9.28 1.27
N VAL A 39 -11.27 -8.06 1.46
CA VAL A 39 -10.90 -7.16 0.36
C VAL A 39 -9.42 -6.82 0.53
N SER A 40 -8.58 -7.28 -0.41
CA SER A 40 -7.13 -7.16 -0.28
C SER A 40 -6.41 -6.79 -1.57
N GLY A 41 -5.18 -6.33 -1.43
CA GLY A 41 -4.28 -6.13 -2.56
C GLY A 41 -2.83 -5.98 -2.11
N VAL A 42 -1.91 -6.30 -3.02
CA VAL A 42 -0.48 -6.14 -2.81
C VAL A 42 -0.10 -4.67 -2.93
N ILE A 43 0.63 -4.14 -1.97
CA ILE A 43 1.09 -2.76 -1.97
C ILE A 43 2.18 -2.59 -3.04
N VAL A 44 1.96 -1.67 -3.98
CA VAL A 44 2.87 -1.41 -5.12
C VAL A 44 3.41 0.02 -5.15
N GLU A 45 2.81 0.92 -4.37
CA GLU A 45 3.20 2.32 -4.29
C GLU A 45 2.92 2.91 -2.91
N VAL A 46 3.93 3.58 -2.34
CA VAL A 46 3.83 4.28 -1.05
C VAL A 46 4.61 5.59 -1.03
N GLU A 47 4.32 6.44 -0.06
CA GLU A 47 5.10 7.65 0.25
C GLU A 47 5.46 7.70 1.74
N ALA A 48 6.73 7.98 2.05
CA ALA A 48 7.18 8.20 3.41
C ALA A 48 7.01 9.68 3.83
N TYR A 49 6.54 9.88 5.05
CA TYR A 49 6.47 11.18 5.71
C TYR A 49 7.27 11.11 7.02
N LEU A 50 8.38 11.84 7.08
CA LEU A 50 9.44 11.61 8.09
C LEU A 50 9.18 12.32 9.43
N GLY A 51 8.09 13.06 9.55
CA GLY A 51 7.71 13.70 10.80
C GLY A 51 8.17 15.15 10.91
N ASP A 52 8.78 15.49 12.03
CA ASP A 52 9.03 16.87 12.48
C ASP A 52 9.88 17.70 11.51
N GLU A 53 10.80 17.07 10.80
CA GLU A 53 11.68 17.71 9.83
C GLU A 53 11.04 17.88 8.44
N ASP A 54 10.04 17.06 8.12
CA ASP A 54 9.48 16.94 6.79
C ASP A 54 8.40 17.99 6.51
N LYS A 55 8.74 19.03 5.73
CA LYS A 55 7.81 20.13 5.37
C LYS A 55 6.51 19.65 4.71
N ALA A 56 6.51 18.47 4.09
CA ALA A 56 5.31 17.89 3.49
C ALA A 56 4.44 17.11 4.49
N SER A 57 4.95 16.82 5.69
CA SER A 57 4.24 16.05 6.70
C SER A 57 3.25 16.90 7.50
N HIS A 58 2.13 16.29 7.90
CA HIS A 58 1.17 16.94 8.81
C HIS A 58 1.70 17.16 10.21
N SER A 59 2.80 16.50 10.57
CA SER A 59 3.50 16.63 11.84
C SER A 59 4.72 17.55 11.76
N TYR A 60 4.98 18.20 10.61
CA TYR A 60 6.11 19.12 10.46
C TYR A 60 6.20 20.12 11.62
N LEU A 61 7.39 20.26 12.22
CA LEU A 61 7.67 21.01 13.45
C LEU A 61 6.94 20.50 14.70
N GLY A 62 6.68 19.20 14.78
CA GLY A 62 5.95 18.58 15.90
C GLY A 62 4.49 19.04 16.00
N LYS A 63 3.88 19.50 14.90
CA LYS A 63 2.51 20.01 14.91
C LYS A 63 1.53 18.93 15.35
N GLN A 64 0.84 19.16 16.46
CA GLN A 64 -0.21 18.27 16.96
C GLN A 64 -1.58 18.95 16.90
N SER A 65 -2.58 18.19 16.46
CA SER A 65 -3.96 18.63 16.36
C SER A 65 -4.90 17.42 16.46
N GLN A 66 -6.19 17.66 16.67
CA GLN A 66 -7.21 16.60 16.58
C GLN A 66 -7.25 15.90 15.21
N LYS A 67 -6.71 16.53 14.16
CA LYS A 67 -6.71 15.97 12.79
C LYS A 67 -5.57 15.00 12.51
N ASN A 68 -4.49 15.05 13.29
CA ASN A 68 -3.31 14.20 13.08
C ASN A 68 -2.89 13.44 14.34
N LYS A 69 -3.70 13.45 15.41
CA LYS A 69 -3.42 12.73 16.65
C LYS A 69 -3.00 11.27 16.41
N SER A 70 -3.64 10.59 15.47
CA SER A 70 -3.38 9.18 15.17
C SER A 70 -2.02 8.96 14.50
N MET A 71 -1.43 9.98 13.84
CA MET A 71 -0.06 9.93 13.33
C MET A 71 0.98 9.77 14.45
N TYR A 72 0.65 10.19 15.67
CA TYR A 72 1.53 10.15 16.85
C TYR A 72 1.40 8.88 17.70
N LEU A 73 0.49 7.98 17.31
CA LEU A 73 0.35 6.66 17.94
C LEU A 73 1.57 5.78 17.64
N PRO A 74 1.82 4.74 18.45
CA PRO A 74 2.91 3.79 18.21
C PRO A 74 2.87 3.20 16.79
N ALA A 75 4.00 2.69 16.30
CA ALA A 75 4.07 2.04 14.99
C ALA A 75 2.99 0.95 14.80
N GLY A 76 2.45 0.88 13.58
CA GLY A 76 1.43 -0.09 13.19
C GLY A 76 -0.02 0.37 13.39
N HIS A 77 -0.25 1.65 13.71
CA HIS A 77 -1.60 2.21 13.76
C HIS A 77 -2.02 2.81 12.42
N VAL A 78 -3.31 2.74 12.16
CA VAL A 78 -3.95 3.42 11.02
C VAL A 78 -4.00 4.92 11.30
N TYR A 79 -3.52 5.72 10.35
CA TYR A 79 -3.77 7.16 10.30
C TYR A 79 -4.52 7.52 9.02
N ILE A 80 -5.78 7.96 9.16
CA ILE A 80 -6.59 8.44 8.05
C ILE A 80 -6.88 9.92 8.20
N TYR A 81 -6.62 10.67 7.13
CA TYR A 81 -6.96 12.09 7.05
C TYR A 81 -7.79 12.40 5.81
N LYS A 82 -8.57 13.47 5.89
CA LYS A 82 -9.26 14.03 4.72
C LYS A 82 -8.29 14.91 3.94
N SER A 83 -8.07 14.60 2.66
CA SER A 83 -7.26 15.39 1.72
C SER A 83 -7.66 16.88 1.67
N PHE A 84 -6.80 17.74 1.09
CA PHE A 84 -6.87 19.22 1.13
C PHE A 84 -8.24 19.85 0.82
N ARG A 85 -9.13 19.18 0.07
CA ARG A 85 -10.50 19.65 -0.22
C ARG A 85 -11.59 19.04 0.69
N GLY A 86 -11.20 18.30 1.72
CA GLY A 86 -12.09 17.66 2.70
C GLY A 86 -12.88 16.46 2.18
N GLN A 87 -12.73 16.08 0.91
CA GLN A 87 -13.68 15.17 0.24
C GLN A 87 -13.27 13.69 0.33
N ASN A 88 -11.98 13.38 0.31
CA ASN A 88 -11.51 12.00 0.22
C ASN A 88 -10.54 11.66 1.35
N ASP A 89 -10.64 10.44 1.85
CA ASP A 89 -9.75 9.85 2.84
C ASP A 89 -8.43 9.37 2.23
N CYS A 90 -7.34 9.50 2.98
CA CYS A 90 -6.01 8.98 2.65
C CYS A 90 -5.52 8.10 3.81
N PHE A 91 -5.15 6.86 3.52
CA PHE A 91 -4.74 5.85 4.49
C PHE A 91 -3.22 5.79 4.67
N ASN A 92 -2.77 5.88 5.92
CA ASN A 92 -1.36 5.81 6.30
C ASN A 92 -1.17 4.78 7.41
N ILE A 93 0.06 4.27 7.53
CA ILE A 93 0.49 3.41 8.63
C ILE A 93 1.56 4.16 9.43
N THR A 94 1.38 4.32 10.74
CA THR A 94 2.38 4.96 11.60
C THR A 94 3.65 4.11 11.69
N SER A 95 4.82 4.76 11.72
CA SER A 95 6.13 4.09 11.71
C SER A 95 6.98 4.36 12.94
N ALA A 96 6.65 5.39 13.74
CA ALA A 96 7.48 5.78 14.85
C ALA A 96 7.51 4.71 15.96
N LYS A 97 8.73 4.23 16.30
CA LYS A 97 8.96 3.34 17.45
C LYS A 97 8.55 3.98 18.77
N LYS A 98 8.82 5.28 18.92
CA LYS A 98 8.49 6.03 20.13
C LYS A 98 7.20 6.79 19.90
N GLU A 99 6.23 6.59 20.78
CA GLU A 99 5.01 7.41 20.84
C GLU A 99 5.36 8.90 20.94
N GLY A 100 4.55 9.73 20.29
CA GLY A 100 4.77 11.18 20.26
C GLY A 100 5.69 11.68 19.14
N ILE A 101 6.19 10.80 18.26
CA ILE A 101 6.83 11.19 17.00
C ILE A 101 5.86 10.90 15.84
N GLY A 102 5.49 11.93 15.08
CA GLY A 102 4.46 11.83 14.05
C GLY A 102 5.01 11.38 12.69
N ALA A 103 5.45 10.13 12.54
CA ALA A 103 5.95 9.62 11.25
C ALA A 103 5.05 8.48 10.72
N GLY A 104 4.91 8.41 9.40
CA GLY A 104 4.07 7.38 8.78
C GLY A 104 4.21 7.26 7.27
N VAL A 105 3.66 6.17 6.74
CA VAL A 105 3.72 5.81 5.33
C VAL A 105 2.33 5.86 4.72
N LEU A 106 2.13 6.71 3.72
CA LEU A 106 0.91 6.77 2.91
C LEU A 106 0.90 5.61 1.92
N ILE A 107 -0.18 4.83 1.93
CA ILE A 107 -0.38 3.78 0.92
C ILE A 107 -1.12 4.39 -0.27
N ARG A 108 -0.54 4.28 -1.47
CA ARG A 108 -1.05 4.98 -2.66
C ARG A 108 -1.78 4.09 -3.65
N ALA A 109 -1.30 2.86 -3.83
CA ALA A 109 -1.87 1.95 -4.80
C ALA A 109 -1.63 0.49 -4.44
N LEU A 110 -2.58 -0.34 -4.85
CA LEU A 110 -2.53 -1.79 -4.67
C LEU A 110 -2.70 -2.50 -6.02
N GLU A 111 -2.08 -3.67 -6.16
CA GLU A 111 -2.50 -4.68 -7.14
C GLU A 111 -3.52 -5.62 -6.48
N PRO A 112 -4.80 -5.63 -6.91
CA PRO A 112 -5.80 -6.50 -6.32
C PRO A 112 -5.66 -7.94 -6.83
N ASP A 113 -6.00 -8.91 -5.97
CA ASP A 113 -6.35 -10.26 -6.43
C ASP A 113 -7.71 -10.27 -7.15
N LEU A 114 -8.05 -11.38 -7.82
CA LEU A 114 -9.26 -11.45 -8.65
C LEU A 114 -10.55 -11.26 -7.85
N GLU A 115 -10.68 -11.91 -6.69
CA GLU A 115 -11.90 -11.82 -5.86
C GLU A 115 -12.04 -10.41 -5.25
N SER A 116 -10.93 -9.84 -4.79
CA SER A 116 -10.88 -8.49 -4.23
C SER A 116 -11.14 -7.44 -5.29
N PHE A 117 -10.73 -7.65 -6.55
CA PHE A 117 -11.02 -6.70 -7.63
C PHE A 117 -12.52 -6.46 -7.80
N ASP A 118 -13.33 -7.51 -7.81
CA ASP A 118 -14.79 -7.39 -7.98
C ASP A 118 -15.42 -6.64 -6.79
N LEU A 119 -15.00 -6.95 -5.57
CA LEU A 119 -15.45 -6.25 -4.36
C LEU A 119 -15.02 -4.77 -4.36
N MET A 120 -13.75 -4.50 -4.68
CA MET A 120 -13.22 -3.15 -4.79
C MET A 120 -13.95 -2.32 -5.85
N LYS A 121 -14.26 -2.93 -7.00
CA LYS A 121 -15.02 -2.30 -8.07
C LYS A 121 -16.43 -1.94 -7.60
N GLN A 122 -17.11 -2.83 -6.89
CA GLN A 122 -18.43 -2.54 -6.32
C GLN A 122 -18.36 -1.40 -5.30
N ASN A 123 -17.41 -1.46 -4.36
CA ASN A 123 -17.24 -0.40 -3.35
C ASN A 123 -17.01 0.98 -3.99
N ARG A 124 -16.25 1.04 -5.09
CA ARG A 124 -16.02 2.27 -5.87
C ARG A 124 -17.29 2.82 -6.52
N LEU A 125 -18.19 1.95 -6.99
CA LEU A 125 -19.47 2.34 -7.60
C LEU A 125 -20.47 2.83 -6.56
N ASP A 126 -20.55 2.15 -5.41
CA ASP A 126 -21.45 2.53 -4.31
C ASP A 126 -21.14 3.93 -3.76
N MET A 127 -19.84 4.27 -3.69
CA MET A 127 -19.38 5.59 -3.22
C MET A 127 -19.57 6.72 -4.23
N ASN A 128 -19.78 6.42 -5.52
CA ASN A 128 -19.95 7.43 -6.56
C ASN A 128 -20.95 6.98 -7.62
N PRO A 129 -22.24 7.33 -7.48
CA PRO A 129 -23.30 6.96 -8.42
C PRO A 129 -23.08 7.44 -9.86
N SER A 130 -22.22 8.44 -10.08
CA SER A 130 -21.89 8.94 -11.41
C SER A 130 -20.76 8.15 -12.08
N LEU A 131 -20.03 7.31 -11.34
CA LEU A 131 -18.96 6.47 -11.87
C LEU A 131 -19.56 5.31 -12.68
N LYS A 132 -19.02 5.07 -13.88
CA LYS A 132 -19.42 3.96 -14.74
C LYS A 132 -18.48 2.77 -14.54
N ALA A 133 -19.04 1.57 -14.51
CA ALA A 133 -18.31 0.33 -14.28
C ALA A 133 -17.16 0.11 -15.30
N ASP A 134 -17.36 0.51 -16.55
CA ASP A 134 -16.36 0.37 -17.63
C ASP A 134 -15.13 1.27 -17.44
N ASN A 135 -15.26 2.32 -16.61
CA ASN A 135 -14.14 3.19 -16.25
C ASN A 135 -13.29 2.61 -15.11
N ILE A 136 -13.66 1.46 -14.56
CA ILE A 136 -12.94 0.77 -13.47
C ILE A 136 -12.31 -0.51 -14.03
N SER A 137 -10.99 -0.54 -14.03
CA SER A 137 -10.18 -1.71 -14.37
C SER A 137 -9.32 -2.13 -13.19
N LYS A 138 -8.76 -3.34 -13.24
CA LYS A 138 -7.84 -3.84 -12.21
C LYS A 138 -6.63 -2.91 -11.97
N TYR A 139 -6.25 -2.13 -12.98
CA TYR A 139 -5.11 -1.20 -12.92
C TYR A 139 -5.42 0.12 -12.23
N ASN A 140 -6.68 0.54 -12.19
CA ASN A 140 -7.05 1.86 -11.68
C ASN A 140 -7.99 1.85 -10.47
N VAL A 141 -8.49 0.66 -10.07
CA VAL A 141 -9.49 0.51 -9.01
C VAL A 141 -9.02 1.12 -7.69
N SER A 142 -7.74 0.96 -7.36
CA SER A 142 -7.08 1.44 -6.14
C SER A 142 -5.92 2.41 -6.43
N ALA A 143 -5.65 2.73 -7.71
CA ALA A 143 -4.51 3.56 -8.11
C ALA A 143 -4.74 5.04 -7.74
N GLY A 144 -4.34 5.40 -6.52
CA GLY A 144 -4.43 6.72 -5.90
C GLY A 144 -4.99 6.62 -4.48
N PRO A 145 -4.51 7.44 -3.53
CA PRO A 145 -4.83 7.27 -2.11
C PRO A 145 -6.32 7.33 -1.80
N ALA A 146 -7.05 8.25 -2.46
CA ALA A 146 -8.51 8.33 -2.36
C ALA A 146 -9.23 7.11 -2.96
N ARG A 147 -8.73 6.63 -4.11
CA ARG A 147 -9.31 5.46 -4.79
C ARG A 147 -9.11 4.21 -3.95
N LEU A 148 -7.93 4.05 -3.35
CA LEU A 148 -7.59 2.98 -2.41
C LEU A 148 -8.56 2.94 -1.25
N CYS A 149 -8.79 4.06 -0.56
CA CYS A 149 -9.74 4.10 0.56
C CYS A 149 -11.15 3.68 0.12
N HIS A 150 -11.64 4.18 -1.02
CA HIS A 150 -12.96 3.78 -1.52
C HIS A 150 -13.01 2.30 -1.91
N ALA A 151 -11.99 1.80 -2.59
CA ALA A 151 -11.88 0.40 -3.01
C ALA A 151 -11.88 -0.55 -1.81
N LEU A 152 -11.18 -0.19 -0.73
CA LEU A 152 -11.16 -0.96 0.50
C LEU A 152 -12.30 -0.62 1.46
N LYS A 153 -13.18 0.34 1.17
CA LYS A 153 -14.22 0.81 2.11
C LYS A 153 -13.64 1.34 3.44
N LEU A 154 -12.51 2.02 3.38
CA LEU A 154 -11.87 2.68 4.51
C LEU A 154 -12.38 4.11 4.64
N SER A 155 -12.65 4.51 5.88
CA SER A 155 -13.15 5.83 6.26
C SER A 155 -12.42 6.32 7.51
N ARG A 156 -12.18 7.64 7.60
CA ARG A 156 -11.59 8.23 8.81
C ARG A 156 -12.47 8.02 10.04
N GLU A 157 -13.78 8.06 9.86
CA GLU A 157 -14.75 8.00 10.96
C GLU A 157 -14.74 6.66 11.67
N GLU A 158 -14.59 5.57 10.92
CA GLU A 158 -14.66 4.23 11.47
C GLU A 158 -13.27 3.64 11.78
N HIS A 159 -12.22 4.03 11.04
CA HIS A 159 -10.97 3.27 11.03
C HIS A 159 -9.72 4.03 11.50
N ASP A 160 -9.79 5.35 11.73
CA ASP A 160 -8.63 6.12 12.20
C ASP A 160 -8.20 5.69 13.61
N GLY A 161 -6.92 5.38 13.79
CA GLY A 161 -6.35 4.93 15.06
C GLY A 161 -6.44 3.43 15.35
N ILE A 162 -6.94 2.60 14.43
CA ILE A 162 -6.94 1.13 14.59
C ILE A 162 -5.49 0.62 14.72
N ASP A 163 -5.24 -0.24 15.71
CA ASP A 163 -3.97 -0.99 15.85
C ASP A 163 -3.97 -2.22 14.92
N MET A 164 -3.21 -2.14 13.83
CA MET A 164 -3.12 -3.20 12.82
C MET A 164 -2.38 -4.45 13.31
N LYS A 165 -1.69 -4.39 14.45
CA LYS A 165 -0.99 -5.56 15.03
C LYS A 165 -1.96 -6.55 15.67
N HIS A 166 -3.10 -6.05 16.14
CA HIS A 166 -4.10 -6.82 16.90
C HIS A 166 -5.50 -6.79 16.29
N SER A 167 -5.76 -5.97 15.27
CA SER A 167 -7.05 -5.92 14.59
C SER A 167 -7.34 -7.18 13.77
N GLU A 168 -8.56 -7.71 13.86
CA GLU A 168 -9.06 -8.76 12.95
C GLU A 168 -9.70 -8.19 11.68
N GLU A 169 -9.80 -6.85 11.58
CA GLU A 169 -10.47 -6.14 10.50
C GLU A 169 -9.45 -5.61 9.48
N ILE A 170 -8.42 -4.89 9.94
CA ILE A 170 -7.38 -4.29 9.08
C ILE A 170 -6.01 -4.76 9.54
N PHE A 171 -5.29 -5.45 8.65
CA PHE A 171 -3.97 -5.98 8.96
C PHE A 171 -3.11 -6.13 7.69
N LEU A 172 -1.82 -6.39 7.90
CA LEU A 172 -0.91 -6.74 6.82
C LEU A 172 -0.60 -8.23 6.85
N GLU A 173 -0.46 -8.80 5.66
CA GLU A 173 0.06 -10.13 5.46
C GLU A 173 1.26 -10.13 4.51
N GLU A 174 1.97 -11.24 4.50
CA GLU A 174 2.98 -11.58 3.51
C GLU A 174 2.77 -12.98 2.95
N LEU A 175 3.32 -13.21 1.75
CA LEU A 175 3.25 -14.50 1.09
C LEU A 175 4.19 -15.50 1.79
N ILE A 176 3.69 -16.68 2.13
CA ILE A 176 4.55 -17.76 2.60
C ILE A 176 5.18 -18.42 1.38
N SER A 177 6.51 -18.34 1.26
CA SER A 177 7.26 -19.08 0.26
C SER A 177 7.23 -20.58 0.60
N SER A 178 6.43 -21.36 -0.12
CA SER A 178 6.55 -22.81 -0.04
C SER A 178 7.77 -23.22 -0.86
N THR A 179 8.89 -23.50 -0.21
CA THR A 179 10.00 -24.25 -0.80
C THR A 179 9.58 -25.72 -0.98
N SER A 180 8.75 -26.01 -1.98
CA SER A 180 8.65 -27.38 -2.48
C SER A 180 9.80 -27.59 -3.45
N HIS A 181 10.83 -28.34 -3.03
CA HIS A 181 11.74 -29.00 -3.96
C HIS A 181 10.88 -29.84 -4.91
N VAL A 182 10.73 -29.38 -6.15
CA VAL A 182 10.19 -30.20 -7.23
C VAL A 182 11.40 -30.84 -7.89
N ASP A 183 11.59 -32.13 -7.64
CA ASP A 183 12.51 -32.96 -8.42
C ASP A 183 12.07 -32.90 -9.89
N ASN A 184 12.88 -32.25 -10.72
CA ASN A 184 12.67 -32.19 -12.17
C ASN A 184 13.01 -33.56 -12.77
N HIS A 185 12.07 -34.50 -12.71
CA HIS A 185 12.05 -35.63 -13.63
C HIS A 185 10.73 -35.68 -14.40
N HIS A 186 10.84 -35.26 -15.66
CA HIS A 186 9.91 -35.49 -16.76
C HIS A 186 8.55 -34.79 -16.68
N LEU A 187 8.26 -33.93 -17.67
CA LEU A 187 7.05 -34.00 -18.50
C LEU A 187 7.22 -33.00 -19.67
N HIS A 188 7.40 -33.54 -20.88
CA HIS A 188 7.12 -32.84 -22.13
C HIS A 188 5.61 -32.83 -22.34
N GLY A 189 5.03 -31.63 -22.48
CA GLY A 189 3.63 -31.47 -22.83
C GLY A 189 3.35 -30.04 -23.27
N HIS A 190 3.12 -29.85 -24.57
CA HIS A 190 2.56 -28.62 -25.12
C HIS A 190 1.08 -28.52 -24.74
N SER A 191 0.66 -27.38 -24.18
CA SER A 191 -0.74 -26.96 -24.19
C SER A 191 -0.82 -25.44 -24.30
N GLU A 192 -1.37 -24.98 -25.42
CA GLU A 192 -1.87 -23.63 -25.65
C GLU A 192 -3.12 -23.45 -24.78
N ASP A 193 -3.05 -22.61 -23.74
CA ASP A 193 -4.18 -21.88 -23.16
C ASP A 193 -3.63 -20.95 -22.07
N GLY A 194 -3.46 -19.68 -22.44
CA GLY A 194 -2.94 -18.63 -21.57
C GLY A 194 -4.01 -18.13 -20.60
N ASN A 195 -4.29 -18.88 -19.53
CA ASN A 195 -5.09 -18.35 -18.43
C ASN A 195 -4.78 -19.04 -17.09
N ALA A 196 -4.77 -18.22 -16.04
CA ALA A 196 -4.51 -18.55 -14.65
C ALA A 196 -3.06 -18.94 -14.28
N ILE A 197 -2.49 -18.09 -13.42
CA ILE A 197 -1.57 -18.33 -12.30
C ILE A 197 -0.55 -17.18 -12.30
N ALA A 198 -0.85 -16.10 -11.57
CA ALA A 198 0.24 -15.30 -11.00
C ALA A 198 0.96 -16.22 -10.02
N THR A 199 2.03 -16.87 -10.49
CA THR A 199 2.75 -17.90 -9.75
C THR A 199 3.35 -17.29 -8.49
N LYS A 200 3.40 -18.05 -7.39
CA LYS A 200 4.07 -17.70 -6.12
C LYS A 200 5.45 -17.01 -6.28
N GLN A 201 6.10 -17.22 -7.42
CA GLN A 201 7.38 -16.65 -7.80
C GLN A 201 7.34 -15.14 -8.08
N GLN A 202 6.17 -14.54 -8.35
CA GLN A 202 6.05 -13.12 -8.69
C GLN A 202 6.10 -12.17 -7.47
N TYR A 203 6.00 -12.72 -6.26
CA TYR A 203 6.03 -11.99 -4.99
C TYR A 203 7.05 -12.58 -4.00
N CYS A 204 7.75 -13.65 -4.37
CA CYS A 204 8.83 -14.24 -3.59
C CYS A 204 10.18 -13.82 -4.21
N GLY A 205 10.89 -12.93 -3.53
CA GLY A 205 12.20 -12.44 -3.97
C GLY A 205 12.27 -10.93 -4.02
N SER A 206 13.41 -10.40 -4.48
CA SER A 206 13.70 -8.98 -4.41
C SER A 206 12.89 -8.15 -5.40
N TYR A 207 12.24 -7.08 -4.92
CA TYR A 207 11.45 -6.16 -5.74
C TYR A 207 12.30 -5.03 -6.32
N LYS A 208 12.10 -4.74 -7.60
CA LYS A 208 12.73 -3.59 -8.25
C LYS A 208 11.99 -2.31 -7.88
N ILE A 209 12.50 -1.57 -6.89
CA ILE A 209 11.86 -0.37 -6.34
C ILE A 209 12.58 0.88 -6.84
N SER A 210 11.82 1.84 -7.40
CA SER A 210 12.31 3.21 -7.63
C SER A 210 11.94 4.10 -6.45
N ALA A 211 12.90 4.91 -6.00
CA ALA A 211 12.67 6.04 -5.11
C ALA A 211 12.61 7.33 -5.92
N CYS A 212 11.51 8.08 -5.84
CA CYS A 212 11.29 9.30 -6.61
C CYS A 212 10.55 10.37 -5.79
N PRO A 213 10.44 11.61 -6.29
CA PRO A 213 9.64 12.66 -5.67
C PRO A 213 8.19 12.24 -5.40
N ARG A 214 7.67 12.73 -4.27
CA ARG A 214 6.26 12.54 -3.85
C ARG A 214 5.33 13.42 -4.68
N ILE A 215 4.04 13.06 -4.68
CA ILE A 215 3.03 13.67 -5.55
C ILE A 215 2.26 14.76 -4.80
N ASN A 216 2.01 15.89 -5.46
CA ASN A 216 1.19 17.01 -4.97
C ASN A 216 1.72 17.66 -3.68
N ILE A 217 3.05 17.81 -3.55
CA ILE A 217 3.70 18.47 -2.41
C ILE A 217 4.55 19.67 -2.84
N ASP A 218 4.16 20.38 -3.91
CA ASP A 218 4.92 21.52 -4.45
C ASP A 218 5.14 22.66 -3.43
N TYR A 219 4.30 22.73 -2.41
CA TYR A 219 4.39 23.67 -1.30
C TYR A 219 5.53 23.36 -0.30
N ALA A 220 6.14 22.17 -0.38
CA ALA A 220 7.07 21.67 0.63
C ALA A 220 8.53 22.09 0.41
N GLU A 221 8.78 23.13 -0.40
CA GLU A 221 10.13 23.64 -0.68
C GLU A 221 11.09 22.51 -1.13
N GLU A 222 12.27 22.37 -0.51
CA GLU A 222 13.25 21.33 -0.85
C GLU A 222 12.75 19.89 -0.63
N TRP A 223 11.70 19.71 0.20
CA TRP A 223 11.13 18.40 0.49
C TRP A 223 10.30 17.83 -0.66
N LYS A 224 9.94 18.65 -1.65
CA LYS A 224 9.26 18.18 -2.86
C LYS A 224 10.17 17.36 -3.76
N ASP A 225 11.48 17.62 -3.73
CA ASP A 225 12.47 16.96 -4.59
C ASP A 225 13.08 15.70 -3.94
N LYS A 226 12.83 15.48 -2.64
CA LYS A 226 13.33 14.29 -1.94
C LYS A 226 12.69 13.00 -2.48
N PRO A 227 13.48 11.92 -2.67
CA PRO A 227 13.01 10.67 -3.26
C PRO A 227 12.27 9.78 -2.23
N LEU A 228 11.18 10.29 -1.66
CA LEU A 228 10.41 9.65 -0.59
C LEU A 228 9.13 8.96 -1.06
N ARG A 229 8.95 8.79 -2.37
CA ARG A 229 7.93 7.92 -2.97
C ARG A 229 8.58 6.66 -3.50
N PHE A 230 8.07 5.51 -3.08
CA PHE A 230 8.60 4.19 -3.46
C PHE A 230 7.61 3.48 -4.38
N CYS A 231 8.08 3.05 -5.55
CA CYS A 231 7.25 2.43 -6.58
C CYS A 231 7.84 1.11 -7.04
N TRP A 232 7.03 0.05 -7.07
CA TRP A 232 7.44 -1.23 -7.64
C TRP A 232 7.39 -1.17 -9.17
N LEU A 233 8.56 -1.17 -9.81
CA LEU A 233 8.70 -0.99 -11.25
C LEU A 233 8.13 -2.14 -12.09
N ASP A 234 8.17 -3.38 -11.58
CA ASP A 234 7.58 -4.54 -12.27
C ASP A 234 6.04 -4.53 -12.24
N ARG A 235 5.45 -3.66 -11.41
CA ARG A 235 4.00 -3.44 -11.28
C ARG A 235 3.57 -2.03 -11.67
N LYS A 236 4.36 -1.37 -12.54
CA LYS A 236 4.12 0.01 -12.99
C LYS A 236 2.72 0.33 -13.54
N ALA A 237 1.99 -0.69 -14.01
CA ALA A 237 0.63 -0.54 -14.52
C ALA A 237 -0.40 -0.20 -13.43
N TYR A 238 -0.12 -0.54 -12.17
CA TYR A 238 -1.00 -0.32 -11.03
C TYR A 238 -0.69 0.98 -10.26
N LEU A 239 0.41 1.67 -10.60
CA LEU A 239 0.82 2.89 -9.91
C LEU A 239 -0.21 4.01 -10.14
N SER A 240 -0.44 4.83 -9.11
CA SER A 240 -1.31 6.00 -9.17
C SER A 240 -0.77 7.10 -10.10
N CYS A 241 0.54 7.17 -10.25
CA CYS A 241 1.22 8.08 -11.17
C CYS A 241 2.46 7.40 -11.75
N GLN A 242 2.83 7.77 -12.97
CA GLN A 242 4.05 7.27 -13.59
C GLN A 242 5.29 7.72 -12.80
N VAL A 243 6.31 6.86 -12.76
CA VAL A 243 7.62 7.25 -12.23
C VAL A 243 8.26 8.26 -13.19
N PRO A 244 8.75 9.43 -12.72
CA PRO A 244 9.38 10.40 -13.59
C PRO A 244 10.61 9.80 -14.29
N THR A 245 10.85 10.19 -15.55
CA THR A 245 11.87 9.56 -16.40
C THR A 245 13.26 9.53 -15.78
N ALA A 246 13.65 10.60 -15.07
CA ALA A 246 14.94 10.69 -14.37
C ALA A 246 15.15 9.60 -13.29
N PHE A 247 14.07 9.02 -12.76
CA PHE A 247 14.11 8.04 -11.67
C PHE A 247 13.84 6.60 -12.13
N LYS A 248 13.47 6.39 -13.41
CA LYS A 248 13.20 5.04 -13.95
C LYS A 248 14.42 4.11 -13.91
N ASN A 249 15.62 4.68 -13.96
CA ASN A 249 16.89 3.95 -13.88
C ASN A 249 17.53 4.01 -12.49
N ASN A 250 16.96 4.79 -11.57
CA ASN A 250 17.41 4.89 -10.19
C ASN A 250 16.53 3.98 -9.33
N TRP A 251 16.91 2.70 -9.29
CA TRP A 251 16.19 1.67 -8.56
C TRP A 251 17.15 0.80 -7.76
N PHE A 252 16.63 0.18 -6.71
CA PHE A 252 17.32 -0.81 -5.89
C PHE A 252 16.45 -2.06 -5.76
N TYR A 253 17.09 -3.15 -5.41
CA TYR A 253 16.40 -4.37 -5.00
C TYR A 253 16.11 -4.28 -3.51
N TYR A 254 14.87 -4.57 -3.14
CA TYR A 254 14.51 -4.76 -1.73
C TYR A 254 14.04 -6.20 -1.54
N PRO A 255 14.63 -6.96 -0.60
CA PRO A 255 14.35 -8.39 -0.41
C PRO A 255 12.90 -8.67 -0.02
#